data_AF-A0A522UPG6-F1
#
_entry.id   AF-A0A522UPG6-F1
#
_cell.length_a   1.000
_cell.length_b   1.000
_cell.length_c   1.000
_cell.angle_alpha   90.00
_cell.angle_beta   90.00
_cell.angle_gamma   90.00
#
_symmetry.space_group_name_H-M   'P 1'
#
loop_
_entity.id
_entity.type
_entity.pdbx_description
1 polymer ?
#
loop_
_entity_poly.entity_id
_entity_poly.type
_entity_poly.pdbx_seq_one_letter_code
_entity_poly.pdbx_strand_id
1 'polypeptide(L)'
;MTKAVALLVIAASIATAIPVQAGGLSSKLLLSSAWCTYSYNKITGYSNSSRLRFSADGTYSSGSRSEGYSSGPSGSIASQGDSGGDGRWKVVAGELYMSEGYGQLELVQTFVKNNSNGYPVIVGDGVEYSQCR
;
A
#
# COMPACT_ATOMS: atom_id res chain seq x y z
N MET A 1 63.31 1.89 25.24
CA MET A 1 62.41 2.42 24.19
C MET A 1 61.23 1.47 24.07
N THR A 2 60.14 1.74 24.80
CA THR A 2 59.02 0.81 24.96
C THR A 2 57.85 1.35 24.14
N LYS A 3 57.51 0.68 23.03
CA LYS A 3 56.38 1.06 22.16
C LYS A 3 55.09 0.47 22.72
N ALA A 4 54.18 1.33 23.14
CA ALA A 4 52.80 0.97 23.47
C ALA A 4 52.00 0.74 22.18
N VAL A 5 51.38 -0.43 22.04
CA VAL A 5 50.44 -0.76 20.97
C VAL A 5 49.04 -0.43 21.49
N ALA A 6 48.40 0.56 20.88
CA ALA A 6 47.03 0.94 21.17
C ALA A 6 46.06 0.00 20.43
N LEU A 7 45.21 -0.70 21.19
CA LEU A 7 44.16 -1.57 20.69
C LEU A 7 42.95 -0.71 20.31
N LEU A 8 42.60 -0.68 19.02
CA LEU A 8 41.41 0.00 18.51
C LEU A 8 40.19 -0.91 18.70
N VAL A 9 39.28 -0.56 19.61
CA VAL A 9 38.00 -1.28 19.79
C VAL A 9 37.00 -0.71 18.77
N ILE A 10 36.69 -1.49 17.74
CA ILE A 10 35.65 -1.16 16.76
C ILE A 10 34.30 -1.57 17.37
N ALA A 11 33.49 -0.59 17.76
CA ALA A 11 32.11 -0.81 18.18
C ALA A 11 31.25 -1.13 16.95
N ALA A 12 30.90 -2.40 16.77
CA ALA A 12 29.96 -2.82 15.73
C ALA A 12 28.54 -2.40 16.14
N SER A 13 27.96 -1.44 15.43
CA SER A 13 26.54 -1.07 15.56
C SER A 13 25.69 -2.20 15.01
N ILE A 14 25.04 -2.97 15.89
CA ILE A 14 24.07 -3.98 15.51
C ILE A 14 22.80 -3.24 15.08
N ALA A 15 22.57 -3.15 13.77
CA ALA A 15 21.29 -2.69 13.23
C ALA A 15 20.24 -3.73 13.59
N THR A 16 19.42 -3.44 14.61
CA THR A 16 18.24 -4.23 14.93
C THR A 16 17.21 -4.01 13.82
N ALA A 17 17.04 -5.01 12.96
CA ALA A 17 15.89 -5.07 12.06
C ALA A 17 14.63 -5.09 12.94
N ILE A 18 13.89 -3.98 12.94
CA ILE A 18 12.60 -3.90 13.62
C ILE A 18 11.73 -4.98 12.97
N PRO A 19 11.17 -5.95 13.73
CA PRO A 19 10.23 -6.88 13.16
C PRO A 19 9.05 -6.07 12.63
N VAL A 20 8.84 -6.10 11.31
CA VAL A 20 7.56 -5.73 10.73
C VAL A 20 6.57 -6.70 11.37
N GLN A 21 5.78 -6.20 12.32
CA GLN A 21 4.78 -6.98 13.01
C GLN A 21 3.76 -7.44 11.96
N ALA A 22 3.98 -8.62 11.40
CA ALA A 22 2.98 -9.37 10.68
C ALA A 22 1.88 -9.70 11.69
N GLY A 23 0.69 -9.14 11.47
CA GLY A 23 -0.45 -9.36 12.35
C GLY A 23 -1.22 -8.08 12.65
N GLY A 24 -2.47 -8.05 12.19
CA GLY A 24 -3.40 -6.95 12.45
C GLY A 24 -4.52 -6.88 11.42
N LEU A 25 -4.32 -7.51 10.26
CA LEU A 25 -5.34 -7.61 9.24
C LEU A 25 -6.32 -8.73 9.58
N SER A 26 -7.62 -8.47 9.38
CA SER A 26 -8.66 -9.48 9.51
C SER A 26 -9.54 -9.48 8.28
N SER A 27 -10.06 -10.65 7.90
CA SER A 27 -11.04 -10.74 6.81
C SER A 27 -12.26 -9.85 7.06
N LYS A 28 -12.67 -9.71 8.33
CA LYS A 28 -13.77 -8.82 8.73
C LYS A 28 -13.48 -7.35 8.42
N LEU A 29 -12.25 -6.89 8.65
CA LEU A 29 -11.82 -5.54 8.29
C LEU A 29 -11.86 -5.37 6.77
N LEU A 30 -11.26 -6.29 6.01
CA LEU A 30 -11.24 -6.19 4.55
C LEU A 30 -12.63 -6.14 3.93
N LEU A 31 -13.56 -6.93 4.48
CA LEU A 31 -14.95 -6.99 4.04
C LEU A 31 -15.83 -5.84 4.53
N SER A 32 -15.36 -5.00 5.47
CA SER A 32 -16.22 -3.97 6.08
C SER A 32 -16.50 -2.79 5.17
N SER A 33 -15.65 -2.55 4.17
CA SER A 33 -15.81 -1.45 3.22
C SER A 33 -15.07 -1.74 1.91
N ALA A 34 -15.32 -0.90 0.90
CA ALA A 34 -14.38 -0.74 -0.18
C ALA A 34 -13.21 0.14 0.29
N TRP A 35 -12.05 -0.08 -0.30
CA TRP A 35 -10.79 0.55 0.08
C TRP A 35 -10.31 1.44 -1.06
N CYS A 36 -10.17 2.73 -0.80
CA CYS A 36 -9.82 3.74 -1.77
C CYS A 36 -8.46 4.36 -1.47
N THR A 37 -7.69 4.58 -2.52
CA THR A 37 -6.49 5.42 -2.49
C THR A 37 -6.65 6.58 -3.46
N TYR A 38 -6.07 7.71 -3.11
CA TYR A 38 -6.06 8.93 -3.93
C TYR A 38 -4.69 9.57 -3.85
N SER A 39 -4.13 9.89 -5.01
CA SER A 39 -2.87 10.62 -5.13
C SER A 39 -3.05 11.76 -6.12
N TYR A 40 -2.50 12.92 -5.78
CA TYR A 40 -2.55 14.11 -6.63
C TYR A 40 -1.15 14.71 -6.76
N ASN A 41 -0.68 14.85 -8.00
CA ASN A 41 0.56 15.52 -8.33
C ASN A 41 0.28 16.96 -8.76
N LYS A 42 0.54 17.91 -7.85
CA LYS A 42 0.34 19.34 -8.09
C LYS A 42 1.24 19.94 -9.19
N ILE A 43 2.34 19.27 -9.55
CA ILE A 43 3.27 19.76 -10.56
C ILE A 43 2.72 19.44 -11.96
N THR A 44 2.19 18.23 -12.13
CA THR A 44 1.68 17.76 -13.42
C THR A 44 0.17 17.94 -13.59
N GLY A 45 -0.57 18.24 -12.51
CA GLY A 45 -2.04 18.31 -12.52
C GLY A 45 -2.69 16.93 -12.65
N TYR A 46 -1.97 15.87 -12.31
CA TYR A 46 -2.41 14.48 -12.50
C TYR A 46 -2.95 13.91 -11.19
N SER A 47 -4.17 13.40 -11.20
CA SER A 47 -4.78 12.65 -10.10
C SER A 47 -4.87 11.17 -10.45
N ASN A 48 -4.72 10.33 -9.44
CA ASN A 48 -4.95 8.91 -9.51
C ASN A 48 -5.86 8.53 -8.35
N SER A 49 -6.94 7.85 -8.68
CA SER A 49 -7.84 7.23 -7.72
C SER A 49 -7.86 5.73 -7.98
N SER A 50 -7.82 4.92 -6.94
CA SER A 50 -8.02 3.49 -7.06
C SER A 50 -8.93 3.00 -5.95
N ARG A 51 -9.75 2.01 -6.29
CA ARG A 51 -10.76 1.40 -5.44
C ARG A 51 -10.58 -0.12 -5.49
N LEU A 52 -10.45 -0.72 -4.31
CA LEU A 52 -10.30 -2.14 -4.09
C LEU A 52 -11.50 -2.63 -3.26
N ARG A 53 -12.15 -3.71 -3.68
CA ARG A 53 -13.27 -4.30 -2.96
C ARG A 53 -13.04 -5.78 -2.78
N PHE A 54 -13.12 -6.23 -1.54
CA PHE A 54 -13.06 -7.64 -1.18
C PHE A 54 -14.47 -8.23 -1.08
N SER A 55 -14.61 -9.46 -1.57
CA SER A 55 -15.83 -10.25 -1.52
C SER A 55 -15.66 -11.46 -0.62
N ALA A 56 -16.73 -11.88 0.06
CA ALA A 56 -16.69 -12.95 1.06
C ALA A 56 -16.40 -14.34 0.47
N ASP A 57 -16.54 -14.50 -0.85
CA ASP A 57 -16.19 -15.70 -1.60
C ASP A 57 -14.67 -15.84 -1.84
N GLY A 58 -13.87 -14.89 -1.35
CA GLY A 58 -12.42 -14.88 -1.53
C GLY A 58 -11.98 -14.26 -2.84
N THR A 59 -12.84 -13.51 -3.54
CA THR A 59 -12.48 -12.70 -4.70
C THR A 59 -12.32 -11.23 -4.34
N TYR A 60 -11.52 -10.50 -5.12
CA TYR A 60 -11.45 -9.04 -5.05
C TYR A 60 -11.57 -8.44 -6.44
N SER A 61 -12.05 -7.20 -6.49
CA SER A 61 -12.04 -6.36 -7.69
C SER A 61 -11.30 -5.06 -7.39
N SER A 62 -10.41 -4.66 -8.29
CA SER A 62 -9.73 -3.36 -8.29
C SER A 62 -10.15 -2.55 -9.52
N GLY A 63 -10.31 -1.24 -9.32
CA GLY A 63 -10.56 -0.29 -10.39
C GLY A 63 -9.83 0.99 -10.08
N SER A 64 -9.02 1.47 -11.00
CA SER A 64 -8.32 2.74 -10.90
C SER A 64 -8.68 3.65 -12.07
N ARG A 65 -8.86 4.91 -11.73
CA ARG A 65 -9.11 5.98 -12.68
C ARG A 65 -8.07 7.06 -12.46
N SER A 66 -7.49 7.50 -13.56
CA SER A 66 -6.49 8.54 -13.57
C SER A 66 -6.91 9.68 -14.48
N GLU A 67 -6.76 10.90 -13.99
CA GLU A 67 -7.20 12.11 -14.68
C GLU A 67 -6.04 13.11 -14.69
N GLY A 68 -5.73 13.67 -15.85
CA GLY A 68 -4.70 14.68 -16.03
C GLY A 68 -5.28 15.96 -16.57
N TYR A 69 -4.93 17.09 -15.96
CA TYR A 69 -5.25 18.41 -16.48
C TYR A 69 -4.00 19.28 -16.52
N SER A 70 -3.54 19.64 -17.72
CA SER A 70 -2.42 20.54 -17.92
C SER A 70 -2.88 21.74 -18.75
N SER A 71 -2.91 22.93 -18.14
CA SER A 71 -3.29 24.18 -18.80
C SER A 71 -2.10 25.13 -18.83
N GLY A 72 -1.65 25.51 -20.04
CA GLY A 72 -0.56 26.45 -20.27
C GLY A 72 -0.89 27.49 -21.35
N PRO A 73 0.01 28.44 -21.63
CA PRO A 73 -0.20 29.52 -22.60
C PRO A 73 -0.53 29.06 -24.02
N SER A 74 -0.19 27.81 -24.37
CA SER A 74 -0.43 27.20 -25.68
C SER A 74 -1.64 26.24 -25.72
N GLY A 75 -2.44 26.15 -24.66
CA GLY A 75 -3.66 25.33 -24.63
C GLY A 75 -3.81 24.48 -23.36
N SER A 76 -4.97 23.81 -23.25
CA SER A 76 -5.27 22.86 -22.19
C SER A 76 -5.32 21.44 -22.74
N ILE A 77 -4.61 20.52 -22.09
CA ILE A 77 -4.61 19.09 -22.39
C ILE A 77 -5.29 18.37 -21.23
N ALA A 78 -6.32 17.59 -21.54
CA ALA A 78 -7.00 16.71 -20.60
C ALA A 78 -6.75 15.26 -21.00
N SER A 79 -6.36 14.41 -20.04
CA SER A 79 -6.20 12.97 -20.22
C SER A 79 -6.99 12.20 -19.18
N GLN A 80 -7.56 11.06 -19.58
CA GLN A 80 -8.29 10.15 -18.70
C GLN A 80 -7.86 8.71 -19.03
N GLY A 81 -7.63 7.89 -18.01
CA GLY A 81 -7.31 6.48 -18.16
C GLY A 81 -7.99 5.66 -17.07
N ASP A 82 -8.56 4.53 -17.47
CA ASP A 82 -9.19 3.56 -16.58
C ASP A 82 -8.44 2.23 -16.69
N SER A 83 -8.19 1.58 -15.56
CA SER A 83 -7.69 0.21 -15.51
C SER A 83 -8.39 -0.55 -14.39
N GLY A 84 -8.64 -1.83 -14.59
CA GLY A 84 -9.26 -2.68 -13.58
C GLY A 84 -8.62 -4.07 -13.57
N GLY A 85 -8.76 -4.75 -12.46
CA GLY A 85 -8.27 -6.12 -12.28
C GLY A 85 -9.13 -6.86 -11.28
N ASP A 86 -9.18 -8.17 -11.41
CA ASP A 86 -9.88 -9.05 -10.48
C ASP A 86 -8.94 -10.17 -10.05
N GLY A 87 -9.20 -10.73 -8.89
CA GLY A 87 -8.34 -11.78 -8.37
C GLY A 87 -8.88 -12.45 -7.14
N ARG A 88 -8.00 -13.20 -6.47
CA ARG A 88 -8.33 -13.95 -5.26
C ARG A 88 -7.59 -13.39 -4.07
N TRP A 89 -8.16 -13.56 -2.89
CA TRP A 89 -7.53 -13.16 -1.64
C TRP A 89 -7.85 -14.14 -0.51
N LYS A 90 -7.00 -14.12 0.52
CA LYS A 90 -7.27 -14.73 1.82
C LYS A 90 -6.45 -14.03 2.88
N VAL A 91 -6.89 -14.12 4.13
CA VAL A 91 -6.08 -13.75 5.29
C VAL A 91 -5.68 -15.01 6.03
N VAL A 92 -4.39 -15.20 6.29
CA VAL A 92 -3.85 -16.34 7.05
C VAL A 92 -2.95 -15.76 8.13
N ALA A 93 -3.19 -16.13 9.40
CA ALA A 93 -2.41 -15.63 10.54
C ALA A 93 -2.28 -14.09 10.62
N GLY A 94 -3.27 -13.35 10.10
CA GLY A 94 -3.26 -11.89 10.10
C GLY A 94 -2.50 -11.24 8.94
N GLU A 95 -2.03 -12.05 7.98
CA GLU A 95 -1.35 -11.62 6.76
C GLU A 95 -2.27 -11.74 5.55
N LEU A 96 -2.17 -10.79 4.63
CA LEU A 96 -2.91 -10.80 3.37
C LEU A 96 -2.17 -11.61 2.33
N TYR A 97 -2.88 -12.52 1.67
CA TYR A 97 -2.40 -13.17 0.46
C TYR A 97 -3.34 -12.82 -0.69
N MET A 98 -2.80 -12.44 -1.85
CA MET A 98 -3.56 -12.08 -3.04
C MET A 98 -2.98 -12.73 -4.29
N SER A 99 -3.80 -12.87 -5.32
CA SER A 99 -3.36 -13.25 -6.65
C SER A 99 -4.22 -12.58 -7.71
N GLU A 100 -3.60 -12.17 -8.82
CA GLU A 100 -4.34 -11.71 -9.99
C GLU A 100 -4.99 -12.91 -10.71
N GLY A 101 -6.27 -12.76 -11.07
CA GLY A 101 -7.07 -13.82 -11.67
C GLY A 101 -7.13 -15.10 -10.83
N TYR A 102 -6.71 -16.22 -11.44
CA TYR A 102 -6.70 -17.54 -10.80
C TYR A 102 -5.29 -18.01 -10.41
N GLY A 103 -4.33 -17.09 -10.34
CA GLY A 103 -2.93 -17.39 -10.01
C GLY A 103 -2.71 -17.88 -8.57
N GLN A 104 -1.45 -18.22 -8.28
CA GLN A 104 -1.02 -18.59 -6.93
C GLN A 104 -1.12 -17.38 -5.98
N LEU A 105 -1.64 -17.62 -4.78
CA LEU A 105 -1.74 -16.61 -3.74
C LEU A 105 -0.36 -16.27 -3.17
N GLU A 106 0.03 -15.01 -3.32
CA GLU A 106 1.30 -14.46 -2.86
C GLU A 106 1.07 -13.54 -1.66
N LEU A 107 2.07 -13.47 -0.77
CA LEU A 107 2.03 -12.61 0.41
C LEU A 107 2.09 -11.15 -0.01
N VAL A 108 1.13 -10.35 0.45
CA VAL A 108 1.13 -8.89 0.32
C VAL A 108 1.62 -8.29 1.63
N GLN A 109 2.65 -7.46 1.57
CA GLN A 109 3.16 -6.84 2.79
C GLN A 109 2.21 -5.74 3.24
N THR A 110 1.41 -6.05 4.26
CA THR A 110 0.40 -5.13 4.79
C THR A 110 0.56 -4.84 6.26
N PHE A 111 0.24 -3.61 6.67
CA PHE A 111 -0.03 -3.26 8.05
C PHE A 111 -1.23 -2.31 8.16
N VAL A 112 -1.84 -2.27 9.34
CA VAL A 112 -3.00 -1.41 9.62
C VAL A 112 -2.57 -0.29 10.56
N LYS A 113 -2.94 0.94 10.21
CA LYS A 113 -2.82 2.12 11.07
C LYS A 113 -4.16 2.82 11.19
N ASN A 114 -4.29 3.78 12.10
CA ASN A 114 -5.48 4.63 12.20
C ASN A 114 -5.14 6.04 11.72
N ASN A 115 -6.08 6.69 11.05
CA ASN A 115 -5.97 8.12 10.74
C ASN A 115 -6.33 8.97 11.98
N SER A 116 -6.16 10.30 11.88
CA SER A 116 -6.47 11.25 12.96
C SER A 116 -7.92 11.22 13.43
N ASN A 117 -8.83 10.69 12.62
CA ASN A 117 -10.24 10.53 12.94
C ASN A 117 -10.57 9.14 13.51
N GLY A 118 -9.56 8.32 13.81
CA GLY A 118 -9.70 6.97 14.38
C GLY A 118 -10.09 5.88 13.38
N TYR A 119 -10.26 6.20 12.09
CA TYR A 119 -10.61 5.19 11.08
C TYR A 119 -9.39 4.37 10.68
N PRO A 120 -9.55 3.05 10.47
CA PRO A 120 -8.47 2.21 9.99
C PRO A 120 -8.09 2.56 8.55
N VAL A 121 -6.79 2.50 8.30
CA VAL A 121 -6.12 2.67 7.00
C VAL A 121 -5.21 1.46 6.83
N ILE A 122 -5.34 0.79 5.69
CA ILE A 122 -4.50 -0.33 5.31
C ILE A 122 -3.35 0.22 4.47
N VAL A 123 -2.11 -0.13 4.81
CA VAL A 123 -0.96 0.15 3.96
C VAL A 123 -0.52 -1.16 3.35
N GLY A 124 -0.55 -1.27 2.03
CA GLY A 124 -0.10 -2.44 1.27
C GLY A 124 0.89 -2.02 0.20
N ASP A 125 2.07 -2.66 0.17
CA ASP A 125 3.16 -2.36 -0.77
C ASP A 125 3.52 -0.86 -0.85
N GLY A 126 3.43 -0.16 0.28
CA GLY A 126 3.72 1.28 0.39
C GLY A 126 2.58 2.21 -0.05
N VAL A 127 1.44 1.68 -0.48
CA VAL A 127 0.24 2.45 -0.85
C VAL A 127 -0.75 2.46 0.30
N GLU A 128 -1.27 3.64 0.64
CA GLU A 128 -2.28 3.79 1.68
C GLU A 128 -3.70 3.69 1.12
N TYR A 129 -4.50 2.82 1.72
CA TYR A 129 -5.89 2.58 1.41
C TYR A 129 -6.76 2.97 2.60
N SER A 130 -7.60 3.97 2.37
CA SER A 130 -8.62 4.42 3.31
C SER A 130 -9.98 3.82 2.95
N GLN A 131 -10.91 3.74 3.90
CA GLN A 131 -12.27 3.32 3.55
C GLN A 131 -12.90 4.31 2.57
N CYS A 132 -13.42 3.81 1.46
CA CYS A 132 -14.23 4.59 0.54
C CYS A 132 -15.49 5.09 1.26
N ARG A 133 -15.92 6.31 0.96
CA ARG A 133 -17.26 6.80 1.29
C ARG A 133 -18.23 6.56 0.12
#